data_AF-A0A1H7A486-F1
#
_entry.id   AF-A0A1H7A486-F1
#
_cell.length_a   1.000
_cell.length_b   1.000
_cell.length_c   1.000
_cell.angle_alpha   90.00
_cell.angle_beta   90.00
_cell.angle_gamma   90.00
#
_symmetry.space_group_name_H-M   'P 1'
#
loop_
_entity.id
_entity.type
_entity.pdbx_description
1 polymer ?
#
loop_
_entity_poly.entity_id
_entity_poly.type
_entity_poly.pdbx_seq_one_letter_code
_entity_poly.pdbx_strand_id
1 'polypeptide(L)' 'MKNSNPYVIRRFPYWVAPPEPHETFRDIEWGVMEVLSDDTLRFVYEQPDQAELEKLIKHLESQC' A
#
# COMPACT_ATOMS: atom_id res chain seq x y z
N MET A 1 23.03 -21.95 -11.69
CA MET A 1 21.98 -20.92 -11.87
C MET A 1 21.91 -20.12 -10.59
N LYS A 2 22.07 -18.79 -10.62
CA LYS A 2 21.81 -17.96 -9.44
C LYS A 2 20.29 -17.93 -9.27
N ASN A 3 19.74 -18.68 -8.31
CA ASN A 3 18.39 -18.46 -7.82
C ASN A 3 18.43 -17.15 -7.02
N SER A 4 18.38 -16.02 -7.72
CA SER A 4 18.14 -14.75 -7.07
C SER A 4 16.64 -14.67 -6.81
N ASN A 5 16.20 -14.98 -5.60
CA ASN A 5 14.81 -14.73 -5.21
C ASN A 5 14.52 -13.23 -5.40
N PRO A 6 13.32 -12.87 -5.89
CA PRO A 6 12.92 -11.48 -6.00
C PRO A 6 13.07 -10.78 -4.64
N TYR A 7 13.61 -9.57 -4.66
CA TYR A 7 13.73 -8.71 -3.48
C TYR A 7 12.88 -7.46 -3.64
N VAL A 8 12.53 -6.84 -2.52
CA VAL A 8 11.67 -5.65 -2.48
C VAL A 8 12.48 -4.43 -2.95
N ILE A 9 12.02 -3.76 -4.00
CA ILE A 9 12.58 -2.48 -4.46
C ILE A 9 11.85 -1.30 -3.82
N ARG A 10 10.53 -1.41 -3.63
CA ARG A 10 9.70 -0.32 -3.11
C ARG A 10 8.55 -0.85 -2.27
N ARG A 11 8.20 -0.08 -1.23
CA ARG A 11 7.03 -0.26 -0.37
C ARG A 11 6.19 1.01 -0.40
N PHE A 12 4.87 0.88 -0.34
CA PHE A 12 3.96 2.02 -0.15
C PHE A 12 2.62 1.58 0.45
N PRO A 13 1.89 2.48 1.15
CA PRO A 13 0.57 2.16 1.69
C PRO A 13 -0.44 1.83 0.59
N TYR A 14 -1.30 0.84 0.83
CA TYR A 14 -2.37 0.41 -0.08
C TYR A 14 -3.57 -0.13 0.70
N TRP A 15 -4.79 0.04 0.19
CA TRP A 15 -5.98 -0.46 0.87
C TRP A 15 -6.15 -1.98 0.70
N VAL A 16 -6.63 -2.68 1.73
CA VAL A 16 -6.97 -4.12 1.64
C VAL A 16 -8.14 -4.33 0.69
N ALA A 17 -9.16 -3.48 0.81
CA ALA A 17 -10.31 -3.42 -0.07
C ALA A 17 -10.59 -1.95 -0.41
N PRO A 18 -11.13 -1.64 -1.60
CA PRO A 18 -11.58 -0.29 -1.91
C PRO A 18 -12.58 0.22 -0.86
N PRO A 19 -12.56 1.51 -0.50
CA PRO A 19 -13.55 2.09 0.40
C PRO A 19 -14.96 1.99 -0.20
N GLU A 20 -15.94 1.60 0.61
CA GLU A 20 -17.35 1.73 0.27
C GLU A 20 -17.76 3.22 0.21
N PRO A 21 -18.83 3.60 -0.51
CA PRO A 21 -19.22 5.00 -0.70
C PRO A 21 -19.47 5.83 0.58
N HIS A 22 -19.62 5.17 1.73
CA HIS A 22 -19.89 5.78 3.03
C HIS A 22 -18.70 5.69 4.00
N GLU A 23 -17.63 5.01 3.63
CA GLU A 23 -16.42 4.88 4.44
C GLU A 23 -15.45 6.01 4.14
N THR A 24 -14.75 6.48 5.17
CA THR A 24 -13.63 7.40 4.97
C THR A 24 -12.34 6.61 4.78
N PHE A 25 -11.34 7.22 4.15
CA PHE A 25 -9.99 6.63 4.04
C PHE A 25 -9.33 6.37 5.40
N ARG A 26 -9.86 6.93 6.50
CA ARG A 26 -9.38 6.70 7.87
C ARG A 26 -10.06 5.51 8.56
N ASP A 27 -11.18 5.05 8.01
CA ASP A 27 -11.98 3.96 8.57
C ASP A 27 -11.70 2.61 7.89
N ILE A 28 -11.02 2.61 6.74
CA ILE A 28 -10.68 1.39 5.99
C ILE A 28 -9.43 0.68 6.51
N GLU A 29 -9.33 -0.61 6.19
CA GLU A 29 -8.15 -1.41 6.47
C GLU A 29 -7.02 -1.14 5.45
N TRP A 30 -5.84 -0.83 5.97
CA TRP A 30 -4.64 -0.54 5.19
C TRP A 30 -3.61 -1.66 5.33
N GLY A 31 -2.90 -1.93 4.24
CA GLY A 31 -1.70 -2.76 4.21
C GLY A 31 -0.61 -2.15 3.33
N VAL A 32 0.41 -2.93 3.01
CA VAL A 32 1.55 -2.48 2.23
C VAL A 32 1.57 -3.18 0.88
N MET A 33 1.70 -2.40 -0.19
CA MET A 33 2.03 -2.94 -1.51
C MET A 33 3.54 -2.89 -1.69
N GLU A 34 4.12 -4.02 -2.08
CA GLU A 34 5.53 -4.16 -2.40
C GLU A 34 5.72 -4.34 -3.89
N VAL A 35 6.68 -3.61 -4.45
CA VAL A 35 7.19 -3.82 -5.80
C VAL A 35 8.46 -4.66 -5.71
N LEU A 36 8.45 -5.81 -6.37
CA LEU A 36 9.58 -6.74 -6.38
C LEU A 36 10.50 -6.49 -7.58
N SER A 37 11.72 -7.01 -7.51
CA SER A 37 12.78 -6.83 -8.52
C SER A 37 12.54 -7.50 -9.86
N ASP A 38 11.50 -8.32 -9.95
CA ASP A 38 11.04 -9.00 -11.16
C ASP A 38 9.76 -8.37 -11.73
N ASP A 39 9.48 -7.11 -11.38
CA ASP A 39 8.32 -6.32 -11.77
C ASP A 39 6.96 -6.87 -11.27
N THR A 40 6.98 -7.86 -10.38
CA THR A 40 5.76 -8.33 -9.73
C THR A 40 5.37 -7.47 -8.52
N LEU A 41 4.08 -7.49 -8.20
CA LEU A 41 3.53 -6.84 -7.02
C LEU A 41 3.11 -7.87 -5.98
N ARG A 42 3.34 -7.56 -4.71
CA ARG A 42 2.86 -8.36 -3.57
C ARG A 42 2.19 -7.47 -2.55
N PHE A 43 0.97 -7.83 -2.16
CA PHE A 43 0.32 -7.23 -1.01
C PHE A 43 0.77 -7.92 0.28
N VAL A 44 1.03 -7.13 1.33
CA VAL A 44 1.40 -7.58 2.67
C VAL A 44 0.42 -6.99 3.68
N TYR A 45 -0.20 -7.88 4.47
CA TYR A 45 -1.06 -7.52 5.60
C TYR A 45 -0.21 -7.03 6.79
N GLU A 46 0.33 -5.83 6.67
CA GLU A 46 1.15 -5.15 7.66
C GLU A 46 0.72 -3.68 7.76
N GLN A 47 0.71 -3.11 8.96
CA GLN A 47 0.43 -1.69 9.14
C GLN A 47 1.47 -0.85 8.38
N PRO A 48 1.05 0.05 7.47
CA PRO A 48 1.99 0.92 6.76
C PRO A 48 2.69 1.91 7.69
N ASP A 49 3.77 2.52 7.20
CA ASP A 49 4.35 3.69 7.86
C ASP A 49 3.27 4.77 8.02
N GLN A 50 3.08 5.22 9.26
CA GLN A 50 1.98 6.11 9.61
C GLN A 50 2.12 7.49 8.94
N ALA A 51 3.36 7.99 8.76
CA ALA A 51 3.59 9.29 8.16
C ALA A 51 3.35 9.25 6.63
N GLU A 52 3.74 8.17 5.96
CA GLU A 52 3.44 7.95 4.54
C GLU A 52 1.94 7.74 4.32
N LEU A 53 1.29 6.97 5.19
CA LEU A 53 -0.15 6.73 5.14
C LEU A 53 -0.94 8.03 5.31
N GLU A 54 -0.60 8.87 6.29
CA GLU A 54 -1.26 10.16 6.49
C GLU A 54 -1.07 11.12 5.31
N LYS A 55 0.11 11.10 4.66
CA LYS A 55 0.33 11.87 3.43
C LYS A 55 -0.55 11.37 2.29
N LEU A 56 -0.68 10.05 2.13
CA LEU A 56 -1.53 9.45 1.10
C LEU A 56 -3.00 9.78 1.35
N ILE A 57 -3.50 9.60 2.56
CA ILE A 57 -4.90 9.90 2.92
C ILE A 57 -5.22 11.37 2.61
N LYS A 58 -4.39 12.31 3.06
CA LYS A 58 -4.60 13.75 2.76
C LYS A 58 -4.59 14.04 1.27
N HIS A 59 -3.75 13.36 0.51
CA HIS A 59 -3.71 13.49 -0.94
C HIS A 59 -4.99 12.98 -1.59
N LEU A 60 -5.48 11.80 -1.19
CA LEU A 60 -6.73 11.22 -1.70
C LEU A 60 -7.94 12.08 -1.34
N GLU A 61 -8.03 12.55 -0.09
CA GLU A 61 -9.07 13.46 0.38
C GLU A 61 -9.10 14.78 -0.40
N SER A 62 -7.94 15.26 -0.89
CA SER A 62 -7.87 16.49 -1.70
C SER A 62 -8.35 16.33 -3.15
N GLN A 63 -8.58 15.09 -3.60
CA GLN A 63 -9.08 14.79 -4.96
C GLN A 63 -10.58 14.51 -5.00
N CYS A 64 -11.24 14.43 -3.85
CA CYS A 64 -12.70 14.28 -3.72
C CYS A 64 -13.39 15.65 -3.69
#